data_AF-A0A9E5DX90-F1
#
_entry.id   AF-A0A9E5DX90-F1
#
_cell.length_a   1.000
_cell.length_b   1.000
_cell.length_c   1.000
_cell.angle_alpha   90.00
_cell.angle_beta   90.00
_cell.angle_gamma   90.00
#
_symmetry.space_group_name_H-M   'P 1'
#
loop_
_entity.id
_entity.type
_entity.pdbx_description
1 polymer ?
#
loop_
_entity_poly.entity_id
_entity_poly.type
_entity_poly.pdbx_seq_one_letter_code
_entity_poly.pdbx_strand_id
1 'polypeptide(L)'
;MGPLVGAIVSHVVGSLPKAVTMRTVNVHEAKAKFSEVLAATERGETVVICRRNVPIAEVRGIERINPMPRQPGLGPTAPGYQLPDTFWQPLDGDLVTAFAGGEMAQAE
;
A
#
# COMPACT_ATOMS: atom_id res chain seq x y z
N MET A 1 -22.17 15.57 42.86
CA MET A 1 -21.47 16.71 42.24
C MET A 1 -19.98 16.34 42.21
N GLY A 2 -19.51 15.40 41.40
CA GLY A 2 -19.41 15.34 39.93
C GLY A 2 -17.95 14.86 39.67
N PRO A 3 -17.69 13.79 38.91
CA PRO A 3 -16.34 13.19 38.86
C PRO A 3 -15.44 13.91 37.84
N LEU A 4 -14.17 14.10 38.20
CA LEU A 4 -13.11 14.56 37.31
C LEU A 4 -12.73 13.42 36.35
N VAL A 5 -13.07 13.63 35.08
CA VAL A 5 -12.68 12.80 33.94
C VAL A 5 -11.19 13.01 33.68
N GLY A 6 -10.36 12.06 34.12
CA GLY A 6 -8.93 12.02 33.80
C GLY A 6 -8.71 11.36 32.45
N ALA A 7 -8.57 12.18 31.41
CA ALA A 7 -8.25 11.77 30.05
C ALA A 7 -6.86 11.11 29.97
N ILE A 8 -6.77 9.93 29.34
CA ILE A 8 -5.51 9.41 28.81
C ILE A 8 -5.71 9.26 27.31
N VAL A 9 -5.44 10.35 26.59
CA VAL A 9 -5.36 10.36 25.13
C VAL A 9 -4.04 9.71 24.75
N SER A 10 -4.10 8.42 24.44
CA SER A 10 -3.00 7.71 23.79
C SER A 10 -2.72 8.38 22.44
N HIS A 11 -1.53 8.93 22.30
CA HIS A 11 -1.02 9.50 21.07
C HIS A 11 -0.78 8.38 20.05
N VAL A 12 -1.63 8.29 19.04
CA VAL A 12 -1.29 7.67 17.76
C VAL A 12 -1.12 8.80 16.76
N VAL A 13 0.13 9.04 16.37
CA VAL A 13 0.49 9.92 15.27
C VAL A 13 -0.05 9.30 13.98
N GLY A 14 -1.07 9.92 13.42
CA GLY A 14 -1.61 9.63 12.10
C GLY A 14 -1.95 10.95 11.43
N SER A 15 -1.36 11.19 10.26
CA SER A 15 -1.61 12.30 9.33
C SER A 15 -2.97 12.99 9.53
N LEU A 16 -2.94 14.31 9.77
CA LEU A 16 -4.15 15.15 9.80
C LEU A 16 -4.80 15.12 8.40
N PRO A 17 -6.03 14.62 8.26
CA PRO A 17 -6.57 14.38 6.94
C PRO A 17 -7.25 15.64 6.38
N LYS A 18 -7.06 15.83 5.08
CA LYS A 18 -7.80 16.72 4.16
C LYS A 18 -9.29 16.72 4.50
N ALA A 19 -9.86 17.86 4.90
CA ALA A 19 -11.27 18.06 5.34
C ALA A 19 -12.17 16.81 5.26
N VAL A 20 -12.14 15.98 6.32
CA VAL A 20 -12.82 14.69 6.37
C VAL A 20 -14.15 14.84 7.09
N THR A 21 -15.24 14.46 6.44
CA THR A 21 -16.50 14.21 7.13
C THR A 21 -16.34 12.96 8.01
N MET A 22 -16.42 13.14 9.33
CA MET A 22 -16.29 12.05 10.31
C MET A 22 -17.66 11.51 10.70
N ARG A 23 -17.91 10.23 10.43
CA ARG A 23 -19.13 9.51 10.81
C ARG A 23 -18.82 8.47 11.88
N THR A 24 -19.61 8.38 12.94
CA THR A 24 -19.42 7.39 14.01
C THR A 24 -20.52 6.34 13.97
N VAL A 25 -20.18 5.05 14.04
CA VAL A 25 -21.13 3.93 14.07
C VAL A 25 -20.72 2.87 15.10
N ASN A 26 -21.68 2.18 15.71
CA ASN A 26 -21.36 1.06 16.61
C ASN A 26 -21.03 -0.23 15.82
N VAL A 27 -20.30 -1.15 16.44
CA VAL A 27 -19.91 -2.45 15.84
C VAL A 27 -21.11 -3.24 15.31
N HIS A 28 -22.26 -3.18 15.98
CA HIS A 28 -23.46 -3.90 15.53
C HIS A 28 -23.98 -3.37 14.19
N GLU A 29 -24.02 -2.05 14.03
CA GLU A 29 -24.43 -1.40 12.78
C GLU A 29 -23.38 -1.62 11.69
N ALA A 30 -22.10 -1.49 12.03
CA ALA A 30 -21.00 -1.72 11.10
C ALA A 30 -21.00 -3.16 10.57
N LYS A 31 -21.26 -4.15 11.41
CA LYS A 31 -21.36 -5.57 10.99
C LYS A 31 -22.56 -5.80 10.06
N ALA A 32 -23.69 -5.16 10.32
CA ALA A 32 -24.91 -5.32 9.53
C ALA A 32 -24.83 -4.58 8.17
N LYS A 33 -24.16 -3.43 8.14
CA LYS A 33 -24.15 -2.50 7.00
C LYS A 33 -22.73 -2.16 6.54
N PHE A 34 -21.83 -3.14 6.58
CA PHE A 34 -20.42 -2.89 6.28
C PHE A 34 -20.21 -2.37 4.86
N SER A 35 -21.01 -2.83 3.90
CA SER A 35 -20.98 -2.32 2.52
C SER A 35 -21.28 -0.81 2.43
N GLU A 36 -22.20 -0.28 3.26
CA GLU A 36 -22.46 1.17 3.31
C GLU A 36 -21.29 1.93 3.92
N VAL A 37 -20.62 1.34 4.92
CA VAL A 37 -19.40 1.90 5.53
C VAL A 37 -18.28 1.96 4.50
N LEU A 38 -18.10 0.92 3.69
CA LEU A 38 -17.13 0.91 2.59
C LEU A 38 -17.48 1.94 1.51
N ALA A 39 -18.75 2.06 1.12
CA ALA A 39 -19.16 3.07 0.15
C ALA A 39 -18.89 4.51 0.63
N ALA A 40 -19.06 4.79 1.93
CA ALA A 40 -18.66 6.06 2.53
C ALA A 40 -17.14 6.27 2.47
N THR A 41 -16.41 5.21 2.80
CA THR A 41 -14.94 5.19 2.78
C THR A 41 -14.37 5.45 1.38
N GLU A 42 -14.99 4.88 0.34
CA GLU A 42 -14.61 5.08 -1.07
C GLU A 42 -14.85 6.52 -1.55
N ARG A 43 -15.83 7.22 -0.98
CA ARG A 43 -16.06 8.66 -1.25
C ARG A 43 -15.06 9.57 -0.53
N GLY A 44 -14.14 9.00 0.26
CA GLY A 44 -13.16 9.75 1.03
C GLY A 44 -13.63 10.14 2.43
N GLU A 45 -14.74 9.58 2.92
CA GLU A 45 -15.16 9.76 4.31
C GLU A 45 -14.35 8.84 5.25
N THR A 46 -14.21 9.24 6.52
CA THR A 46 -13.65 8.35 7.56
C THR A 46 -14.75 7.96 8.54
N VAL A 47 -14.87 6.66 8.78
CA VAL A 47 -15.88 6.08 9.66
C VAL A 47 -15.22 5.55 10.93
N VAL A 48 -15.58 6.13 12.07
CA VAL A 48 -15.14 5.68 13.40
C VAL A 48 -16.06 4.56 13.87
N ILE A 49 -15.48 3.41 14.21
CA ILE A 49 -16.18 2.25 14.74
C ILE A 49 -16.09 2.28 16.26
N CYS A 50 -17.25 2.22 16.91
CA CYS A 50 -17.39 2.20 18.36
C CYS A 50 -17.85 0.84 18.89
N ARG A 51 -17.33 0.41 20.04
CA ARG A 51 -17.86 -0.71 20.83
C ARG A 51 -18.47 -0.15 22.11
N ARG A 52 -19.79 -0.32 22.29
CA ARG A 52 -20.53 0.28 23.41
C ARG A 52 -20.33 1.80 23.50
N ASN A 53 -20.40 2.48 22.36
CA ASN A 53 -20.16 3.93 22.24
C ASN A 53 -18.73 4.40 22.57
N VAL A 54 -17.77 3.48 22.72
CA VAL A 54 -16.35 3.81 22.89
C VAL A 54 -15.64 3.57 21.55
N PRO A 55 -14.94 4.56 20.98
CA PRO A 55 -14.22 4.40 19.70
C PRO A 55 -13.10 3.37 19.84
N ILE A 56 -13.01 2.45 18.89
CA ILE A 56 -12.00 1.36 18.89
C ILE A 56 -11.21 1.24 17.59
N ALA A 57 -11.72 1.77 16.48
CA ALA A 57 -11.10 1.63 15.16
C ALA A 57 -11.61 2.72 14.20
N GLU A 58 -10.84 2.97 13.15
CA GLU A 58 -11.20 3.85 12.05
C GLU A 58 -11.15 3.07 10.74
N VAL A 59 -12.15 3.28 9.90
CA VAL A 59 -12.19 2.79 8.52
C VAL A 59 -12.05 4.01 7.63
N ARG A 60 -10.95 4.06 6.86
CA ARG A 60 -10.64 5.16 5.94
C ARG A 60 -10.19 4.63 4.59
N GLY A 61 -10.39 5.44 3.55
CA GLY A 61 -9.94 5.11 2.21
C GLY A 61 -8.43 4.96 2.21
N ILE A 62 -7.92 3.94 1.53
CA ILE A 62 -6.50 3.83 1.26
C ILE A 62 -6.21 4.81 0.14
N GLU A 63 -5.31 5.77 0.38
CA GLU A 63 -4.85 6.67 -0.65
C GLU A 63 -4.23 5.84 -1.78
N ARG A 64 -4.84 5.88 -2.96
CA ARG A 64 -4.24 5.28 -4.14
C ARG A 64 -3.02 6.12 -4.47
N ILE A 65 -1.85 5.63 -4.06
CA ILE A 65 -0.59 6.07 -4.64
C ILE A 65 -0.72 5.72 -6.11
N ASN A 66 -1.03 6.71 -6.94
CA ASN A 66 -1.03 6.51 -8.38
C ASN A 66 0.42 6.22 -8.72
N PRO A 67 0.81 4.97 -9.07
CA PRO A 67 2.20 4.70 -9.35
C PRO A 67 2.55 5.57 -10.54
N MET A 68 3.44 6.55 -10.33
CA MET A 68 3.97 7.32 -11.45
C MET A 68 4.48 6.31 -12.48
N PRO A 69 4.23 6.53 -13.79
CA PRO A 69 4.82 5.70 -14.82
C PRO A 69 6.31 5.57 -14.51
N ARG A 70 6.79 4.33 -14.37
CA ARG A 70 8.20 4.09 -14.07
C ARG A 70 9.03 4.86 -15.11
N GLN A 71 9.90 5.74 -14.65
CA GLN A 71 10.79 6.45 -15.57
C GLN A 71 11.72 5.40 -16.19
N PRO A 72 11.84 5.33 -17.54
CA PRO A 72 12.84 4.48 -18.19
C PRO A 72 14.23 4.77 -17.62
N GLY A 73 15.06 3.74 -17.46
CA GLY A 73 16.41 3.89 -16.94
C GLY A 73 17.25 4.81 -17.84
N LEU A 74 18.25 5.48 -17.25
CA LEU A 74 19.07 6.47 -17.95
C LEU A 74 19.94 5.88 -19.07
N GLY A 75 20.13 4.56 -19.13
CA GLY A 75 21.04 3.90 -20.09
C GLY A 75 20.89 4.43 -21.51
N PRO A 76 19.79 4.15 -22.23
CA PRO A 76 19.62 4.54 -23.63
C PRO A 76 19.65 6.05 -23.91
N THR A 77 19.55 6.91 -22.88
CA THR A 77 19.47 8.37 -23.01
C THR A 77 20.71 9.09 -22.46
N ALA A 78 21.62 8.37 -21.80
CA ALA A 78 22.81 8.95 -21.19
C ALA A 78 23.90 9.22 -22.24
N PRO A 79 24.57 10.39 -22.21
CA PRO A 79 25.75 10.64 -23.05
C PRO A 79 26.83 9.59 -22.80
N GLY A 80 27.34 8.98 -23.88
CA GLY A 80 28.36 7.93 -23.80
C GLY A 80 27.82 6.52 -23.52
N TYR A 81 26.50 6.31 -23.49
CA TYR A 81 25.95 4.96 -23.46
C TYR A 81 26.27 4.22 -24.77
N GLN A 82 27.06 3.17 -24.65
CA GLN A 82 27.40 2.27 -25.74
C GLN A 82 27.00 0.86 -25.32
N LEU A 83 26.14 0.24 -26.12
CA LEU A 83 25.80 -1.17 -25.95
C LEU A 83 26.79 -1.96 -26.83
N PRO A 84 27.67 -2.79 -26.25
CA PRO A 84 28.61 -3.56 -27.04
C PRO A 84 27.86 -4.61 -27.87
N ASP A 85 28.37 -4.95 -29.05
CA ASP A 85 27.75 -5.96 -29.91
C ASP A 85 27.70 -7.35 -29.24
N THR A 86 28.60 -7.61 -28.29
CA THR A 86 28.61 -8.82 -27.47
C THR A 86 27.38 -8.96 -26.57
N PHE A 87 26.65 -7.87 -26.30
CA PHE A 87 25.39 -7.94 -25.55
C PHE A 87 24.36 -8.85 -26.22
N TRP A 88 24.42 -8.95 -27.55
CA TRP A 88 23.52 -9.78 -28.35
C TRP A 88 24.02 -11.22 -28.52
N GLN A 89 25.23 -11.53 -28.05
CA GLN A 89 25.77 -12.90 -28.10
C GLN A 89 25.09 -13.78 -27.05
N PRO A 90 25.07 -15.12 -27.26
CA PRO A 90 24.65 -16.05 -26.23
C PRO A 90 25.41 -15.82 -24.92
N LEU A 91 24.70 -15.93 -23.81
CA LEU A 91 25.29 -15.85 -22.48
C LEU A 91 26.23 -17.05 -22.26
N ASP A 92 27.31 -16.85 -21.52
CA ASP A 92 28.29 -17.91 -21.22
C ASP A 92 27.62 -19.11 -20.52
N GLY A 93 28.08 -20.32 -20.82
CA GLY A 93 27.45 -21.57 -20.34
C GLY A 93 27.32 -21.67 -18.81
N ASP A 94 28.31 -21.17 -18.08
CA ASP A 94 28.29 -21.15 -16.60
C ASP A 94 27.18 -20.22 -16.07
N LEU A 95 27.00 -19.07 -16.71
CA LEU A 95 25.94 -18.13 -16.38
C LEU A 95 24.57 -18.67 -16.77
N VAL A 96 24.43 -19.28 -17.95
CA VAL A 96 23.18 -19.95 -18.36
C VAL A 96 22.78 -21.01 -17.33
N THR A 97 23.72 -21.83 -16.88
CA THR A 97 23.49 -22.88 -15.89
C THR A 97 23.05 -22.30 -14.54
N ALA A 98 23.68 -21.21 -14.10
CA ALA A 98 23.31 -20.53 -12.86
C ALA A 98 21.90 -19.93 -12.91
N PHE A 99 21.50 -19.32 -14.01
CA PHE A 99 20.16 -18.74 -14.18
C PHE A 99 19.06 -19.79 -14.42
N ALA A 100 19.42 -20.95 -14.97
CA ALA A 100 18.50 -22.08 -15.20
C ALA A 100 18.23 -22.93 -13.94
N GLY A 101 18.84 -22.58 -12.78
CA GLY A 101 18.64 -23.31 -11.53
C GLY A 101 19.59 -24.49 -11.30
N GLY A 102 20.65 -24.61 -12.10
CA GLY A 102 21.65 -25.68 -12.03
C GLY A 102 21.23 -26.96 -12.78
N GLU A 103 22.17 -27.47 -13.58
CA GLU A 103 22.13 -28.74 -14.33
C GLU A 103 21.28 -28.77 -15.61
N MET A 104 21.85 -28.27 -16.72
CA MET A 104 21.48 -28.75 -18.06
C MET A 104 22.48 -29.85 -18.44
N ALA A 105 22.10 -31.12 -18.22
CA ALA A 105 22.78 -32.25 -18.83
C ALA A 105 22.66 -32.10 -20.36
N GLN A 106 23.81 -32.18 -21.04
CA GLN A 106 23.97 -32.04 -22.47
C GLN A 106 22.96 -32.94 -23.23
N ALA A 107 22.23 -32.36 -24.19
CA ALA A 107 21.62 -33.10 -25.28
C ALA A 107 22.35 -32.72 -26.57
N GLU A 108 22.79 -33.77 -27.26
CA GLU A 108 23.58 -33.89 -28.49
C GLU A 108 23.21 -32.95 -29.65
#